data_AF-A0A7S0B2L0-F1
#
_entry.id   AF-A0A7S0B2L0-F1
#
_cell.length_a   1.000
_cell.length_b   1.000
_cell.length_c   1.000
_cell.angle_alpha   90.00
_cell.angle_beta   90.00
_cell.angle_gamma   90.00
#
_symmetry.space_group_name_H-M   'P 1'
#
loop_
_entity.id
_entity.type
_entity.pdbx_description
1 polymer ?
#
loop_
_entity_poly.entity_id
_entity_poly.type
_entity_poly.pdbx_seq_one_letter_code
_entity_poly.pdbx_strand_id
1 'polypeptide(L)'
;EISKPQQEAEELISLLRDLTPHEIAGYVSCLVSEGSRGSSSVVESFMNLTPAQQPVIQRCLLSLERLMDVQKRLSVDETSSKCQLDLSTCDVVTAWASGCSWSEALEISGSAPGDLARTLHRALDALRQFGNLPYAPVRATAHFPQTESFGIHPEIRRLCRSAAAAMDRYPVKDPLPFDEDEGEVIEPDEVPGEGADDIKEEVAVDE
;
A
#
# COMPACT_ATOMS: atom_id res chain seq x y z
N GLU A 1 -8.52 11.44 24.12
CA GLU A 1 -9.38 11.79 22.98
C GLU A 1 -8.50 11.72 21.73
N ILE A 2 -8.86 10.89 20.76
CA ILE A 2 -8.04 10.69 19.55
C ILE A 2 -8.16 11.96 18.71
N SER A 3 -7.03 12.53 18.25
CA SER A 3 -7.06 13.73 17.42
C SER A 3 -7.75 13.47 16.08
N LYS A 4 -8.46 14.46 15.52
CA LYS A 4 -9.07 14.37 14.19
C LYS A 4 -8.13 13.81 13.10
N PRO A 5 -6.85 14.25 12.98
CA PRO A 5 -5.89 13.63 12.05
C PRO A 5 -5.68 12.14 12.27
N GLN A 6 -5.62 11.71 13.52
CA GLN A 6 -5.38 10.31 13.85
C GLN A 6 -6.61 9.45 13.51
N GLN A 7 -7.83 9.95 13.74
CA GLN A 7 -9.06 9.28 13.30
C GLN A 7 -9.12 9.13 11.78
N GLU A 8 -8.76 10.17 11.02
CA GLU A 8 -8.71 10.12 9.56
C GLU A 8 -7.66 9.12 9.04
N ALA A 9 -6.51 9.03 9.72
CA ALA A 9 -5.47 8.07 9.38
C ALA A 9 -5.91 6.62 9.66
N GLU A 10 -6.55 6.37 10.82
CA GLU A 10 -7.12 5.07 11.17
C GLU A 10 -8.19 4.64 10.16
N GLU A 11 -9.06 5.56 9.75
CA GLU A 11 -10.08 5.31 8.73
C GLU A 11 -9.44 5.00 7.37
N LEU A 12 -8.44 5.78 6.94
CA LEU A 12 -7.72 5.51 5.70
C LEU A 12 -7.03 4.14 5.72
N ILE A 13 -6.40 3.77 6.84
CA ILE A 13 -5.79 2.45 7.02
C ILE A 13 -6.85 1.35 6.89
N SER A 14 -8.03 1.53 7.50
CA SER A 14 -9.13 0.56 7.37
C SER A 14 -9.55 0.40 5.91
N LEU A 15 -9.80 1.50 5.21
CA LEU A 15 -10.22 1.47 3.80
C LEU A 15 -9.17 0.84 2.89
N LEU A 16 -7.89 1.13 3.12
CA LEU A 16 -6.78 0.55 2.34
C LEU A 16 -6.66 -0.96 2.52
N ARG A 17 -7.01 -1.49 3.69
CA ARG A 17 -6.99 -2.95 3.96
C ARG A 17 -8.10 -3.70 3.24
N ASP A 18 -9.18 -3.02 2.90
CA ASP A 18 -10.32 -3.61 2.18
C ASP A 18 -10.10 -3.65 0.66
N LEU A 19 -9.03 -3.01 0.16
CA LEU A 19 -8.69 -3.04 -1.26
C LEU A 19 -8.08 -4.39 -1.67
N THR A 20 -8.38 -4.80 -2.89
CA THR A 20 -7.67 -5.88 -3.56
C THR A 20 -6.25 -5.47 -3.95
N PRO A 21 -5.33 -6.42 -4.21
CA PRO A 21 -3.98 -6.09 -4.68
C PRO A 21 -3.96 -5.21 -5.93
N HIS A 22 -4.88 -5.45 -6.88
CA HIS A 22 -4.95 -4.68 -8.12
C HIS A 22 -5.42 -3.23 -7.86
N GLU A 23 -6.37 -3.04 -6.94
CA GLU A 23 -6.84 -1.72 -6.56
C GLU A 23 -5.77 -0.92 -5.80
N ILE A 24 -4.96 -1.60 -4.97
CA ILE A 24 -3.78 -1.01 -4.33
C ILE A 24 -2.75 -0.54 -5.36
N ALA A 25 -2.53 -1.32 -6.43
CA ALA A 25 -1.64 -0.90 -7.52
C ALA A 25 -2.08 0.43 -8.15
N GLY A 26 -3.38 0.54 -8.47
CA GLY A 26 -3.95 1.79 -8.99
C GLY A 26 -3.89 2.94 -7.99
N TYR A 27 -4.17 2.69 -6.71
CA TYR A 27 -4.05 3.72 -5.67
C TYR A 27 -2.60 4.24 -5.56
N VAL A 28 -1.62 3.34 -5.55
CA VAL A 28 -0.20 3.70 -5.46
C VAL A 28 0.26 4.48 -6.68
N SER A 29 -0.26 4.18 -7.87
CA SER A 29 0.07 4.98 -9.06
C SER A 29 -0.36 6.44 -8.92
N CYS A 30 -1.45 6.72 -8.21
CA CYS A 30 -1.90 8.08 -7.96
C CYS A 30 -0.93 8.91 -7.11
N LEU A 31 -0.16 8.24 -6.24
CA LEU A 31 0.82 8.89 -5.36
C LEU A 31 2.13 9.23 -6.09
N VAL A 32 2.48 8.45 -7.11
CA VAL A 32 3.78 8.56 -7.79
C VAL A 32 3.70 9.10 -9.21
N SER A 33 2.48 9.35 -9.71
CA SER A 33 2.28 9.95 -11.02
C SER A 33 2.74 11.41 -11.01
N GLU A 34 3.59 11.74 -11.97
CA GLU A 34 3.94 13.12 -12.26
C GLU A 34 2.91 13.65 -13.25
N GLY A 35 2.09 14.59 -12.77
CA GLY A 35 0.95 15.21 -13.48
C GLY A 35 0.94 14.97 -15.00
N SER A 36 0.00 14.14 -15.44
CA SER A 36 -0.20 13.86 -16.85
C SER A 36 -0.45 15.14 -17.65
N ARG A 37 0.18 15.27 -18.82
CA ARG A 37 -0.15 16.29 -19.82
C ARG A 37 -1.48 16.01 -20.54
N GLY A 38 -2.12 14.88 -20.24
CA GLY A 38 -3.37 14.43 -20.84
C GLY A 38 -4.59 15.05 -20.17
N SER A 39 -5.50 15.55 -20.99
CA SER A 39 -6.69 16.32 -20.62
C SER A 39 -7.87 15.45 -20.13
N SER A 40 -7.62 14.42 -19.31
CA SER A 40 -8.72 13.72 -18.64
C SER A 40 -9.27 14.62 -17.55
N SER A 41 -10.59 14.79 -17.50
CA SER A 41 -11.24 15.50 -16.41
C SER A 41 -11.02 14.73 -15.11
N VAL A 42 -10.65 15.41 -14.01
CA VAL A 42 -10.54 14.78 -12.68
C VAL A 42 -11.83 14.04 -12.30
N VAL A 43 -12.98 14.57 -12.73
CA VAL A 43 -14.29 13.93 -12.50
C VAL A 43 -14.40 12.62 -13.26
N GLU A 44 -13.94 12.57 -14.51
CA GLU A 44 -13.96 11.35 -15.32
C GLU A 44 -13.02 10.30 -14.75
N SER A 45 -11.78 10.68 -14.41
CA SER A 45 -10.85 9.78 -13.74
C SER A 45 -11.41 9.24 -12.43
N PHE A 46 -12.13 10.07 -11.65
CA PHE A 46 -12.77 9.62 -10.41
C PHE A 46 -13.92 8.63 -10.66
N MET A 47 -14.70 8.83 -11.72
CA MET A 47 -15.81 7.93 -12.08
C MET A 47 -15.31 6.58 -12.62
N ASN A 48 -14.10 6.53 -13.18
CA ASN A 48 -13.47 5.29 -13.64
C ASN A 48 -12.86 4.46 -12.50
N LEU A 49 -12.78 5.00 -11.27
CA LEU A 49 -12.32 4.26 -10.11
C LEU A 49 -13.30 3.16 -9.71
N THR A 50 -12.76 2.07 -9.17
CA THR A 50 -13.58 1.04 -8.52
C THR A 50 -14.33 1.60 -7.31
N PRO A 51 -15.49 1.03 -6.93
CA PRO A 51 -16.24 1.46 -5.75
C PRO A 51 -15.42 1.43 -4.46
N ALA A 52 -14.42 0.55 -4.35
CA ALA A 52 -13.53 0.46 -3.18
C ALA A 52 -12.45 1.56 -3.18
N GLN A 53 -11.93 1.95 -4.35
CA GLN A 53 -10.92 3.02 -4.46
C GLN A 53 -11.51 4.42 -4.22
N GLN A 54 -12.77 4.66 -4.59
CA GLN A 54 -13.42 5.97 -4.42
C GLN A 54 -13.33 6.53 -2.98
N PRO A 55 -13.75 5.81 -1.92
CA PRO A 55 -13.65 6.32 -0.55
C PRO A 55 -12.20 6.51 -0.08
N VAL A 56 -11.27 5.65 -0.54
CA VAL A 56 -9.83 5.80 -0.26
C VAL A 56 -9.30 7.11 -0.83
N ILE A 57 -9.60 7.39 -2.11
CA ILE A 57 -9.18 8.62 -2.78
C ILE A 57 -9.81 9.84 -2.13
N GLN A 58 -11.11 9.81 -1.80
CA GLN A 58 -11.78 10.90 -1.08
C GLN A 58 -11.10 11.21 0.25
N ARG A 59 -10.78 10.18 1.04
CA ARG A 59 -10.09 10.35 2.33
C ARG A 59 -8.66 10.88 2.17
N CYS A 60 -7.97 10.44 1.13
CA CYS A 60 -6.63 10.93 0.79
C CYS A 60 -6.65 12.41 0.38
N LEU A 61 -7.63 12.84 -0.42
CA LEU A 61 -7.80 14.25 -0.82
C LEU A 61 -8.08 15.17 0.37
N LEU A 62 -8.89 14.72 1.34
CA LEU A 62 -9.11 15.47 2.59
C LEU A 62 -7.80 15.61 3.40
N SER A 63 -7.00 14.55 3.45
CA SER A 63 -5.70 14.58 4.12
C SER A 63 -4.72 15.51 3.40
N LEU A 64 -4.75 15.53 2.07
CA LEU A 64 -3.95 16.41 1.23
C LEU A 64 -4.32 17.89 1.42
N GLU A 65 -5.62 18.23 1.43
CA GLU A 65 -6.09 19.60 1.69
C GLU A 65 -5.55 20.12 3.03
N ARG A 66 -5.64 19.28 4.08
CA ARG A 66 -5.11 19.61 5.39
C ARG A 66 -3.60 19.77 5.41
N LEU A 67 -2.87 18.93 4.68
CA LEU A 67 -1.42 19.07 4.53
C LEU A 67 -1.07 20.41 3.87
N MET A 68 -1.78 20.78 2.82
CA MET A 68 -1.60 22.07 2.12
C MET A 68 -1.88 23.26 3.05
N ASP A 69 -2.93 23.19 3.86
CA ASP A 69 -3.24 24.23 4.86
C ASP A 69 -2.13 24.39 5.90
N VAL A 70 -1.56 23.28 6.38
CA VAL A 70 -0.45 23.29 7.33
C VAL A 70 0.82 23.84 6.68
N GLN A 71 1.15 23.41 5.46
CA GLN A 71 2.29 23.92 4.70
C GLN A 71 2.19 25.42 4.48
N LYS A 72 0.99 25.92 4.10
CA LYS A 72 0.71 27.35 3.94
C LYS A 72 0.87 28.12 5.25
N ARG A 73 0.35 27.59 6.36
CA ARG A 73 0.47 28.22 7.68
C ARG A 73 1.92 28.32 8.16
N LEU A 74 2.74 27.34 7.80
CA LEU A 74 4.16 27.28 8.16
C LEU A 74 5.08 27.95 7.13
N SER A 75 4.53 28.57 6.08
CA SER A 75 5.27 29.22 5.01
C SER A 75 6.31 28.30 4.35
N VAL A 76 5.97 27.02 4.17
CA VAL A 76 6.79 26.08 3.40
C VAL A 76 6.94 26.62 1.99
N ASP A 77 8.16 26.55 1.45
CA ASP A 77 8.45 27.09 0.13
C ASP A 77 7.61 26.42 -0.97
N GLU A 78 7.32 27.16 -2.05
CA GLU A 78 6.51 26.67 -3.17
C GLU A 78 7.13 25.48 -3.91
N THR A 79 8.44 25.26 -3.78
CA THR A 79 9.11 24.11 -4.40
C THR A 79 8.91 22.82 -3.60
N SER A 80 8.88 22.91 -2.28
CA SER A 80 8.74 21.77 -1.35
C SER A 80 7.29 21.49 -0.95
N SER A 81 6.38 22.45 -1.15
CA SER A 81 4.95 22.30 -0.82
C SER A 81 4.12 21.63 -1.91
N LYS A 82 4.71 21.27 -3.05
CA LYS A 82 4.00 20.60 -4.14
C LYS A 82 3.67 19.16 -3.75
N CYS A 83 2.43 18.95 -3.31
CA CYS A 83 1.86 17.65 -3.07
C CYS A 83 0.56 17.55 -3.88
N GLN A 84 0.41 16.48 -4.64
CA GLN A 84 -0.77 16.25 -5.49
C GLN A 84 -1.07 14.76 -5.55
N LEU A 85 -2.34 14.46 -5.81
CA LEU A 85 -2.82 13.11 -6.07
C LEU A 85 -3.36 13.09 -7.49
N ASP A 86 -2.70 12.36 -8.39
CA ASP A 86 -3.05 12.33 -9.82
C ASP A 86 -3.79 11.03 -10.15
N LEU A 87 -5.09 11.13 -10.47
CA LEU A 87 -5.94 9.97 -10.73
C LEU A 87 -5.83 9.44 -12.17
N SER A 88 -5.09 10.12 -13.06
CA SER A 88 -5.10 9.84 -14.51
C SER A 88 -4.56 8.48 -14.92
N THR A 89 -3.82 7.80 -14.05
CA THR A 89 -3.22 6.49 -14.34
C THR A 89 -3.85 5.36 -13.52
N CYS A 90 -4.78 5.68 -12.63
CA CYS A 90 -5.31 4.73 -11.64
C CYS A 90 -6.02 3.56 -12.30
N ASP A 91 -6.85 3.84 -13.30
CA ASP A 91 -7.66 2.87 -14.04
C ASP A 91 -6.79 1.90 -14.84
N VAL A 92 -5.84 2.40 -15.64
CA VAL A 92 -4.95 1.55 -16.43
C VAL A 92 -4.03 0.70 -15.56
N VAL A 93 -3.53 1.24 -14.45
CA VAL A 93 -2.66 0.48 -13.54
C VAL A 93 -3.46 -0.60 -12.80
N THR A 94 -4.69 -0.30 -12.38
CA THR A 94 -5.61 -1.30 -11.80
C THR A 94 -5.91 -2.41 -12.81
N ALA A 95 -6.21 -2.06 -14.05
CA ALA A 95 -6.47 -3.02 -15.13
C ALA A 95 -5.23 -3.85 -15.48
N TRP A 96 -4.04 -3.24 -15.45
CA TRP A 96 -2.80 -3.96 -15.68
C TRP A 96 -2.52 -4.97 -14.56
N ALA A 97 -2.69 -4.58 -13.30
CA ALA A 97 -2.53 -5.51 -12.19
C ALA A 97 -3.57 -6.65 -12.26
N SER A 98 -4.80 -6.38 -12.71
CA SER A 98 -5.85 -7.40 -12.84
C SER A 98 -5.66 -8.36 -14.03
N GLY A 99 -4.65 -8.13 -14.87
CA GLY A 99 -4.23 -9.07 -15.90
C GLY A 99 -4.65 -8.72 -17.33
N CYS A 100 -5.08 -7.48 -17.61
CA CYS A 100 -5.42 -7.07 -18.99
C CYS A 100 -4.24 -7.25 -19.97
N SER A 101 -4.48 -7.36 -21.26
CA SER A 101 -3.41 -7.42 -22.25
C SER A 101 -2.70 -6.07 -22.41
N TRP A 102 -1.49 -6.08 -22.96
CA TRP A 102 -0.76 -4.84 -23.28
C TRP A 102 -1.54 -3.93 -24.24
N SER A 103 -2.24 -4.52 -25.21
CA SER A 103 -3.11 -3.79 -26.13
C SER A 103 -4.27 -3.09 -25.42
N GLU A 104 -4.94 -3.78 -24.48
CA GLU A 104 -6.03 -3.19 -23.70
C GLU A 104 -5.51 -2.06 -22.78
N ALA A 105 -4.34 -2.24 -22.17
CA ALA A 105 -3.74 -1.19 -21.34
C ALA A 105 -3.39 0.07 -22.15
N LEU A 106 -2.92 -0.07 -23.39
CA LEU A 106 -2.68 1.06 -24.29
C LEU A 106 -3.98 1.77 -24.67
N GLU A 107 -5.05 1.02 -24.91
CA GLU A 107 -6.37 1.58 -25.23
C GLU A 107 -6.95 2.35 -24.04
N ILE A 108 -6.90 1.77 -22.84
CA ILE A 108 -7.39 2.41 -21.60
C ILE A 108 -6.60 3.70 -21.32
N SER A 109 -5.27 3.65 -21.37
CA SER A 109 -4.44 4.82 -21.04
C SER A 109 -4.46 5.93 -22.10
N GLY A 110 -4.81 5.62 -23.35
CA GLY A 110 -4.67 6.55 -24.48
C GLY A 110 -3.23 7.08 -24.68
N SER A 111 -2.24 6.44 -24.06
CA SER A 111 -0.87 6.95 -23.95
C SER A 111 0.07 6.27 -24.93
N ALA A 112 1.20 6.91 -25.24
CA ALA A 112 2.24 6.27 -26.05
C ALA A 112 2.83 5.06 -25.30
N PRO A 113 3.23 3.97 -26.01
CA PRO A 113 3.71 2.75 -25.35
C PRO A 113 4.87 2.94 -24.37
N GLY A 114 5.81 3.84 -24.69
CA GLY A 114 6.94 4.14 -23.81
C GLY A 114 6.55 4.91 -22.55
N ASP A 115 5.50 5.73 -22.62
CA ASP A 115 5.01 6.49 -21.46
C ASP A 115 4.22 5.59 -20.53
N LEU A 116 3.35 4.73 -21.07
CA LEU A 116 2.64 3.72 -20.28
C LEU A 116 3.63 2.79 -19.57
N ALA A 117 4.65 2.29 -20.27
CA ALA A 117 5.67 1.43 -19.67
C ALA A 117 6.39 2.12 -18.51
N ARG A 118 6.70 3.42 -18.64
CA ARG A 118 7.33 4.21 -17.58
C ARG A 118 6.40 4.41 -16.38
N THR A 119 5.12 4.70 -16.62
CA THR A 119 4.10 4.80 -15.55
C THR A 119 3.98 3.48 -14.79
N LEU A 120 3.89 2.35 -15.48
CA LEU A 120 3.76 1.04 -14.85
C LEU A 120 5.03 0.66 -14.07
N HIS A 121 6.23 0.95 -14.60
CA HIS A 121 7.48 0.74 -13.85
C HIS A 121 7.55 1.60 -12.59
N ARG A 122 7.14 2.87 -12.64
CA ARG A 122 7.09 3.74 -11.46
C ARG A 122 6.13 3.23 -10.40
N ALA A 123 4.94 2.79 -10.81
CA ALA A 123 3.97 2.19 -9.90
C ALA A 123 4.52 0.89 -9.29
N LEU A 124 5.15 0.03 -10.09
CA LEU A 124 5.80 -1.20 -9.63
C LEU A 124 6.92 -0.93 -8.60
N ASP A 125 7.80 0.03 -8.89
CA ASP A 125 8.88 0.42 -7.98
C ASP A 125 8.32 0.99 -6.66
N ALA A 126 7.28 1.82 -6.72
CA ALA A 126 6.60 2.34 -5.54
C ALA A 126 5.95 1.24 -4.70
N LEU A 127 5.31 0.26 -5.33
CA LEU A 127 4.75 -0.90 -4.64
C LEU A 127 5.83 -1.72 -3.91
N ARG A 128 7.01 -1.87 -4.53
CA ARG A 128 8.16 -2.53 -3.92
C ARG A 128 8.65 -1.76 -2.70
N GLN A 129 8.85 -0.45 -2.84
CA GLN A 129 9.25 0.41 -1.75
C GLN A 129 8.26 0.33 -0.58
N PHE A 130 6.96 0.45 -0.84
CA PHE A 130 5.93 0.34 0.21
C PHE A 130 5.83 -1.05 0.84
N GLY A 131 6.03 -2.12 0.06
CA GLY A 131 6.08 -3.49 0.59
C GLY A 131 7.26 -3.73 1.54
N ASN A 132 8.37 -3.03 1.32
CA ASN A 132 9.61 -3.17 2.08
C ASN A 132 9.78 -2.14 3.21
N LEU A 133 8.86 -1.18 3.36
CA LEU A 133 8.92 -0.24 4.49
C LEU A 133 8.76 -0.98 5.82
N PRO A 134 9.59 -0.67 6.84
CA PRO A 134 9.52 -1.34 8.12
C PRO A 134 8.16 -1.05 8.80
N TYR A 135 7.65 -2.01 9.56
CA TYR A 135 6.54 -1.82 10.49
C TYR A 135 7.04 -2.03 11.92
N ALA A 136 7.02 -0.98 12.73
CA ALA A 136 7.29 -1.04 14.16
C ALA A 136 5.97 -0.85 14.91
N PRO A 137 5.31 -1.93 15.38
CA PRO A 137 4.13 -1.79 16.24
C PRO A 137 4.53 -1.05 17.50
N VAL A 138 3.63 -0.21 18.03
CA VAL A 138 3.84 0.44 19.33
C VAL A 138 4.00 -0.65 20.38
N ARG A 139 5.24 -0.90 20.82
CA ARG A 139 5.53 -1.72 21.99
C ARG A 139 6.16 -0.81 23.04
N ALA A 140 5.74 -0.97 24.28
CA ALA A 140 6.43 -0.41 25.43
C ALA A 140 7.78 -1.12 25.59
N THR A 141 8.76 -0.81 24.75
CA THR A 141 10.15 -1.25 24.99
C THR A 141 10.69 -0.44 26.16
N ALA A 142 11.44 -1.12 27.05
CA ALA A 142 11.71 -0.73 28.43
C ALA A 142 12.42 0.64 28.67
N HIS A 143 12.67 1.43 27.62
CA HIS A 143 13.45 2.67 27.71
C HIS A 143 12.65 3.93 27.38
N PHE A 144 11.62 3.85 26.53
CA PHE A 144 10.67 4.95 26.26
C PHE A 144 9.31 4.41 25.84
N PRO A 145 8.18 4.92 26.35
CA PRO A 145 6.87 4.62 25.78
C PRO A 145 6.84 5.18 24.36
N GLN A 146 6.95 4.30 23.36
CA GLN A 146 6.62 4.68 21.99
C GLN A 146 5.14 5.03 21.98
N THR A 147 4.80 6.26 21.62
CA THR A 147 3.40 6.74 21.58
C THR A 147 2.77 6.55 20.20
N GLU A 148 3.56 6.25 19.17
CA GLU A 148 3.13 6.19 17.77
C GLU A 148 3.81 5.02 17.04
N SER A 149 3.05 4.29 16.21
CA SER A 149 3.59 3.20 15.38
C SER A 149 4.34 3.81 14.20
N PHE A 150 5.58 3.40 13.99
CA PHE A 150 6.33 3.82 12.79
C PHE A 150 6.09 2.81 11.67
N GLY A 151 5.70 3.30 10.49
CA GLY A 151 5.63 2.48 9.28
C GLY A 151 4.24 2.22 8.74
N ILE A 152 4.18 1.36 7.70
CA ILE A 152 2.94 0.96 7.03
C ILE A 152 2.37 -0.29 7.69
N HIS A 153 1.04 -0.34 7.86
CA HIS A 153 0.34 -1.50 8.40
C HIS A 153 0.73 -2.80 7.66
N PRO A 154 1.00 -3.94 8.36
CA PRO A 154 1.50 -5.18 7.75
C PRO A 154 0.63 -5.69 6.59
N GLU A 155 -0.69 -5.60 6.74
CA GLU A 155 -1.61 -6.02 5.68
C GLU A 155 -1.50 -5.16 4.42
N ILE A 156 -1.28 -3.84 4.56
CA ILE A 156 -1.07 -2.96 3.41
C ILE A 156 0.26 -3.31 2.73
N ARG A 157 1.31 -3.63 3.50
CA ARG A 157 2.59 -4.12 2.95
C ARG A 157 2.39 -5.41 2.15
N ARG A 158 1.64 -6.37 2.70
CA ARG A 158 1.30 -7.65 2.04
C ARG A 158 0.53 -7.42 0.73
N LEU A 159 -0.42 -6.49 0.74
CA LEU A 159 -1.17 -6.08 -0.46
C LEU A 159 -0.23 -5.47 -1.51
N CYS A 160 0.69 -4.57 -1.12
CA CYS A 160 1.68 -3.99 -2.02
C CYS A 160 2.60 -5.05 -2.65
N ARG A 161 3.07 -6.04 -1.87
CA ARG A 161 3.87 -7.16 -2.38
C ARG A 161 3.07 -8.01 -3.39
N SER A 162 1.82 -8.31 -3.07
CA SER A 162 0.93 -9.08 -3.95
C SER A 162 0.63 -8.32 -5.26
N ALA A 163 0.41 -7.01 -5.15
CA ALA A 163 0.18 -6.11 -6.28
C ALA A 163 1.40 -6.03 -7.20
N ALA A 164 2.60 -5.90 -6.63
CA ALA A 164 3.84 -5.90 -7.39
C ALA A 164 4.07 -7.22 -8.14
N ALA A 165 3.78 -8.37 -7.53
CA ALA A 165 3.84 -9.67 -8.20
C ALA A 165 2.85 -9.77 -9.38
N ALA A 166 1.66 -9.17 -9.27
CA ALA A 166 0.68 -9.11 -10.36
C ALA A 166 1.08 -8.15 -11.49
N MET A 167 1.77 -7.06 -11.14
CA MET A 167 2.28 -6.05 -12.07
C MET A 167 3.51 -6.53 -12.88
N ASP A 168 4.32 -7.42 -12.30
CA ASP A 168 5.60 -7.91 -12.86
C ASP A 168 5.39 -8.90 -14.02
N ARG A 169 5.06 -8.36 -15.18
CA ARG A 169 4.87 -9.10 -16.42
C ARG A 169 5.30 -8.28 -17.63
N TYR A 170 5.64 -8.96 -18.73
CA TYR A 170 6.09 -8.29 -19.95
C TYR A 170 5.04 -7.31 -20.49
N PRO A 171 5.40 -6.07 -20.89
CA PRO A 171 6.77 -5.53 -21.07
C PRO A 171 7.37 -4.84 -19.83
N VAL A 172 6.65 -4.80 -18.71
CA VAL A 172 7.02 -4.11 -17.45
C VAL A 172 7.82 -5.02 -16.52
N LYS A 173 8.41 -6.09 -17.07
CA LYS A 173 9.10 -7.10 -16.27
C LYS A 173 10.35 -6.51 -15.66
N ASP A 174 10.48 -6.61 -14.33
CA ASP A 174 11.66 -6.16 -13.61
C ASP A 174 12.48 -7.40 -13.18
N PRO A 175 13.77 -7.51 -13.54
CA PRO A 175 14.59 -8.65 -13.17
C PRO A 175 14.93 -8.73 -11.67
N LEU A 176 14.67 -7.69 -10.86
CA LEU A 176 15.04 -7.67 -9.44
C LEU A 176 13.97 -8.40 -8.60
N PRO A 177 14.32 -9.47 -7.85
CA PRO A 177 13.41 -10.09 -6.91
C PRO A 177 13.19 -9.22 -5.66
N PHE A 178 12.13 -9.50 -4.90
CA PHE A 178 11.99 -8.97 -3.55
C PHE A 178 13.08 -9.57 -2.64
N ASP A 179 13.61 -8.78 -1.71
CA ASP A 179 14.42 -9.32 -0.62
C ASP A 179 13.56 -10.33 0.16
N GLU A 180 14.03 -11.57 0.26
CA GLU A 180 13.36 -12.58 1.08
C GLU A 180 13.36 -12.08 2.53
N ASP A 181 12.17 -11.88 3.12
CA ASP A 181 11.98 -11.38 4.49
C ASP A 181 12.91 -12.15 5.46
N GLU A 182 13.99 -11.51 5.92
CA GLU A 182 14.68 -11.91 7.14
C GLU A 182 13.77 -11.59 8.33
N GLY A 183 12.80 -12.48 8.62
CA GLY A 183 12.29 -12.68 9.98
C GLY A 183 10.98 -11.99 10.40
N GLU A 184 9.91 -12.07 9.61
CA GLU A 184 8.56 -11.99 10.20
C GLU A 184 8.16 -13.38 10.75
N VAL A 185 8.71 -13.72 11.92
CA VAL A 185 8.14 -14.79 12.76
C VAL A 185 6.82 -14.25 13.31
N ILE A 186 5.71 -14.65 12.69
CA ILE A 186 4.40 -14.52 13.31
C ILE A 186 4.38 -15.57 14.43
N GLU A 187 4.73 -15.16 15.65
CA GLU A 187 4.51 -16.00 16.82
C GLU A 187 3.00 -16.24 16.93
N PRO A 188 2.52 -17.50 16.84
CA PRO A 188 1.11 -17.79 17.06
C PRO A 188 0.78 -17.45 18.51
N ASP A 189 -0.30 -16.67 18.71
CA ASP A 189 -0.82 -16.33 20.04
C ASP A 189 -0.88 -17.60 20.91
N GLU A 190 -0.09 -17.61 21.99
CA GLU A 190 -0.17 -18.63 23.03
C GLU A 190 -1.57 -18.59 23.63
N VAL A 191 -2.39 -19.59 23.32
CA VAL A 191 -3.67 -19.82 23.97
C VAL A 191 -3.37 -20.28 25.40
N PRO A 192 -3.74 -19.54 26.46
CA PRO A 192 -3.42 -19.95 27.81
C PRO A 192 -4.46 -20.97 28.29
N GLY A 193 -4.02 -22.22 28.42
CA GLY A 193 -4.47 -23.16 29.43
C GLY A 193 -5.53 -24.17 29.02
N GLU A 194 -5.17 -25.46 29.15
CA GLU A 194 -5.89 -26.42 29.98
C GLU A 194 -4.95 -27.59 30.30
N GLY A 195 -4.76 -27.87 31.59
CA GLY A 195 -3.90 -28.94 32.08
C GLY A 195 -4.63 -30.27 32.21
N ALA A 196 -3.86 -31.35 32.06
CA ALA A 196 -4.05 -32.75 32.52
C ALA A 196 -3.14 -33.62 31.64
N ASP A 197 -2.50 -34.69 32.04
CA ASP A 197 -2.10 -35.27 33.32
C ASP A 197 -1.05 -36.33 32.96
N ASP A 198 -0.16 -36.61 33.91
CA ASP A 198 0.82 -37.70 33.98
C ASP A 198 0.49 -39.01 33.23
N ILE A 199 1.45 -39.53 32.45
CA ILE A 199 1.83 -40.97 32.49
C ILE A 199 3.35 -41.10 32.27
N LYS A 200 4.07 -41.49 33.33
CA LYS A 200 5.42 -42.05 33.26
C LYS A 200 5.32 -43.54 32.96
N GLU A 201 5.96 -44.02 31.91
CA GLU A 201 6.14 -45.45 31.65
C GLU A 201 7.57 -45.85 32.07
N GLU A 202 7.69 -46.50 33.22
CA GLU A 202 8.91 -47.21 33.63
C GLU A 202 9.04 -48.49 32.80
N VAL A 203 10.17 -48.67 32.12
CA VAL A 203 10.57 -49.95 31.53
C VAL A 203 11.71 -50.51 32.37
N ALA A 204 11.43 -51.53 33.16
CA ALA A 204 12.42 -52.40 33.77
C ALA A 204 12.25 -53.83 33.22
N VAL A 205 13.40 -54.38 32.87
CA VAL A 205 13.68 -55.62 32.14
C VAL A 205 13.55 -56.84 33.06
N ASP A 206 13.06 -57.96 32.54
CA ASP A 206 13.18 -59.28 33.17
C ASP A 206 13.62 -60.32 32.13
N GLU A 207 14.87 -60.79 32.25
CA GLU A 207 15.34 -62.18 32.04
C GLU A 207 16.63 -62.39 32.85
#